data_AF-A0A1S0TKP4-F1
#
_entry.id   AF-A0A1S0TKP4-F1
#
_cell.length_a   1.000
_cell.length_b   1.000
_cell.length_c   1.000
_cell.angle_alpha   90.00
_cell.angle_beta   90.00
_cell.angle_gamma   90.00
#
_symmetry.space_group_name_H-M   'P 1'
#
loop_
_entity.id
_entity.type
_entity.pdbx_description
1 polymer ?
#
loop_
_entity_poly.entity_id
_entity_poly.type
_entity_poly.pdbx_seq_one_letter_code
_entity_poly.pdbx_strand_id
1 'polypeptide(L)'
;MLNDVRERLKNSDFSLFGNIDEILATIPCDLNGHMQAIIKLNNSIDDPVTLLKCLKCPDASISYVNDALIDRYQEELKNRTKTIRLNEFLNREQIQTVIIETNRMFIKY
;
A
#
# COMPACT_ATOMS: atom_id res chain seq x y z
N MET A 1 -3.57 9.47 -13.86
CA MET A 1 -4.31 9.53 -12.58
C MET A 1 -3.60 10.34 -11.49
N LEU A 2 -2.26 10.31 -11.34
CA LEU A 2 -1.54 11.24 -10.42
C LEU A 2 -1.63 12.72 -10.81
N ASN A 3 -1.63 13.02 -12.12
CA ASN A 3 -1.76 14.39 -12.61
C ASN A 3 -3.13 15.00 -12.28
N ASP A 4 -4.18 14.18 -12.24
CA ASP A 4 -5.55 14.61 -11.95
C ASP A 4 -5.70 15.03 -10.47
N VAL A 5 -5.09 14.25 -9.56
CA VAL A 5 -5.03 14.59 -8.13
C VAL A 5 -4.16 15.82 -7.91
N ARG A 6 -3.04 15.96 -8.64
CA ARG A 6 -2.17 17.15 -8.59
C ARG A 6 -2.89 18.41 -9.09
N GLU A 7 -3.67 18.34 -10.16
CA GLU A 7 -4.46 19.48 -10.63
C GLU A 7 -5.60 19.84 -9.68
N ARG A 8 -6.25 18.86 -9.06
CA ARG A 8 -7.30 19.10 -8.06
C ARG A 8 -6.74 19.76 -6.79
N LEU A 9 -5.53 19.40 -6.38
CA LEU A 9 -4.83 20.03 -5.26
C LEU A 9 -4.37 21.45 -5.57
N LYS A 10 -4.00 21.76 -6.83
CA LYS A 10 -3.65 23.13 -7.26
C LYS A 10 -4.84 24.10 -7.26
N ASN A 11 -6.05 23.60 -7.51
CA ASN A 11 -7.27 24.41 -7.56
C ASN A 11 -8.00 24.53 -6.22
N SER A 12 -7.46 23.90 -5.18
CA SER A 12 -8.00 24.00 -3.82
C SER A 12 -7.41 25.23 -3.15
N ASP A 13 -8.27 26.11 -2.62
CA ASP A 13 -7.90 27.41 -2.07
C ASP A 13 -7.17 27.24 -0.72
N PHE A 14 -5.90 26.84 -0.80
CA PHE A 14 -5.02 26.60 0.34
C PHE A 14 -4.30 27.88 0.76
N SER A 15 -4.97 29.03 0.74
CA SER A 15 -4.43 30.29 1.31
C SER A 15 -4.05 30.16 2.81
N LEU A 16 -4.41 29.06 3.47
CA LEU A 16 -4.04 28.73 4.86
C LEU A 16 -2.67 28.05 5.01
N PHE A 17 -2.14 27.42 3.96
CA PHE A 17 -0.85 26.74 4.00
C PHE A 17 0.06 27.47 3.02
N GLY A 18 1.01 28.25 3.56
CA GLY A 18 2.02 28.93 2.75
C GLY A 18 2.64 28.01 1.70
N ASN A 19 3.08 28.63 0.59
CA ASN A 19 3.65 28.03 -0.62
C ASN A 19 3.62 26.49 -0.67
N ILE A 20 2.54 25.94 -1.23
CA ILE A 20 2.35 24.50 -1.41
C ILE A 20 3.55 23.86 -2.13
N ASP A 21 4.21 24.58 -3.04
CA ASP A 21 5.38 24.06 -3.75
C ASP A 21 6.57 23.81 -2.80
N GLU A 22 6.70 24.57 -1.71
CA GLU A 22 7.74 24.39 -0.70
C GLU A 22 7.43 23.19 0.22
N ILE A 23 6.15 22.99 0.58
CA ILE A 23 5.69 21.81 1.33
C ILE A 23 5.86 20.54 0.48
N LEU A 24 5.51 20.59 -0.81
CA LEU A 24 5.69 19.45 -1.71
C LEU A 24 7.18 19.16 -2.01
N ALA A 25 8.04 20.17 -1.98
CA ALA A 25 9.49 20.02 -2.16
C ALA A 25 10.20 19.44 -0.92
N THR A 26 9.59 19.53 0.26
CA THR A 26 10.13 18.96 1.52
C THR A 26 9.69 17.53 1.78
N ILE A 27 8.73 17.00 0.99
CA ILE A 27 8.38 15.58 1.02
C ILE A 27 9.57 14.78 0.48
N PRO A 28 10.21 13.91 1.29
CA PRO A 28 11.32 13.09 0.82
C PRO A 28 10.85 12.21 -0.36
N CYS A 29 11.62 12.16 -1.45
CA CYS A 29 11.29 11.32 -2.61
C CYS A 29 11.01 9.85 -2.25
N ASP A 30 11.63 9.35 -1.18
CA ASP A 30 11.41 8.00 -0.65
C ASP A 30 10.01 7.79 -0.03
N LEU A 31 9.41 8.84 0.54
CA LEU A 31 8.03 8.79 1.04
C LEU A 31 7.04 8.57 -0.11
N ASN A 32 7.33 9.14 -1.28
CA ASN A 32 6.56 8.90 -2.48
C ASN A 32 6.73 7.46 -2.99
N GLY A 33 7.94 6.90 -2.98
CA GLY A 33 8.18 5.50 -3.37
C GLY A 33 7.38 4.51 -2.51
N HIS A 34 7.46 4.65 -1.19
CA HIS A 34 6.75 3.79 -0.25
C HIS A 34 5.22 3.87 -0.43
N MET A 35 4.67 5.09 -0.45
CA MET A 35 3.23 5.29 -0.61
C MET A 35 2.71 4.71 -1.93
N GLN A 36 3.44 4.92 -3.04
CA GLN A 36 3.08 4.35 -4.35
C GLN A 36 3.11 2.82 -4.34
N ALA A 37 4.10 2.22 -3.66
CA ALA A 37 4.21 0.76 -3.55
C ALA A 37 3.02 0.17 -2.79
N ILE A 38 2.60 0.80 -1.68
CA ILE A 38 1.44 0.36 -0.89
C ILE A 38 0.12 0.55 -1.66
N ILE A 39 -0.05 1.64 -2.40
CA ILE A 39 -1.23 1.84 -3.26
C ILE A 39 -1.29 0.77 -4.36
N LYS A 40 -0.18 0.50 -5.05
CA LYS A 40 -0.10 -0.56 -6.07
C LYS A 40 -0.38 -1.94 -5.49
N LEU A 41 0.13 -2.22 -4.29
CA LEU A 41 -0.16 -3.46 -3.58
C LEU A 41 -1.65 -3.61 -3.32
N ASN A 42 -2.30 -2.61 -2.73
CA ASN A 42 -3.75 -2.65 -2.50
C ASN A 42 -4.56 -2.85 -3.79
N ASN A 43 -4.18 -2.15 -4.86
CA ASN A 43 -4.85 -2.29 -6.16
C ASN A 43 -4.60 -3.64 -6.86
N SER A 44 -3.61 -4.41 -6.41
CA SER A 44 -3.30 -5.73 -6.95
C SER A 44 -3.86 -6.89 -6.13
N ILE A 45 -4.59 -6.62 -5.04
CA ILE A 45 -5.17 -7.67 -4.17
C ILE A 45 -6.03 -8.67 -4.96
N ASP A 46 -6.66 -8.28 -6.07
CA ASP A 46 -7.45 -9.20 -6.88
C ASP A 46 -6.65 -10.04 -7.89
N ASP A 47 -5.37 -9.74 -8.10
CA ASP A 47 -4.49 -10.47 -9.03
C ASP A 47 -3.26 -11.04 -8.29
N PRO A 48 -3.19 -12.36 -8.04
CA PRO A 48 -2.13 -12.97 -7.25
C PRO A 48 -0.74 -12.78 -7.86
N VAL A 49 -0.62 -12.74 -9.19
CA VAL A 49 0.68 -12.58 -9.88
C VAL A 49 1.24 -11.18 -9.66
N THR A 50 0.41 -10.14 -9.82
CA THR A 50 0.84 -8.76 -9.57
C THR A 50 1.01 -8.50 -8.07
N LEU A 51 0.14 -9.06 -7.23
CA LEU A 51 0.25 -8.95 -5.77
C LEU A 51 1.59 -9.45 -5.26
N LEU A 52 2.05 -10.62 -5.73
CA LEU A 52 3.35 -11.16 -5.35
C LEU A 52 4.50 -10.23 -5.71
N LYS A 53 4.47 -9.63 -6.91
CA LYS A 53 5.47 -8.64 -7.34
C LYS A 53 5.43 -7.39 -6.45
N CYS A 54 4.25 -6.91 -6.07
CA CYS A 54 4.08 -5.76 -5.19
C CYS A 54 4.55 -6.05 -3.76
N LEU A 55 4.26 -7.24 -3.22
CA LEU A 55 4.73 -7.67 -1.90
C LEU A 55 6.26 -7.76 -1.84
N LYS A 56 6.91 -8.19 -2.93
CA LYS A 56 8.37 -8.26 -3.04
C LYS A 56 9.04 -6.95 -3.43
N CYS A 57 8.27 -5.90 -3.68
CA CYS A 57 8.83 -4.60 -4.02
C CYS A 57 9.58 -4.03 -2.80
N PRO A 58 10.87 -3.68 -2.93
CA PRO A 58 11.64 -3.12 -1.81
C PRO A 58 10.96 -1.89 -1.20
N ASP A 59 10.36 -1.05 -2.04
CA ASP A 59 9.66 0.16 -1.62
C ASP A 59 8.41 -0.15 -0.78
N ALA A 60 7.79 -1.33 -0.91
CA ALA A 60 6.66 -1.73 -0.06
C ALA A 60 7.12 -2.09 1.37
N SER A 61 8.42 -2.37 1.55
CA SER A 61 9.02 -2.73 2.84
C SER A 61 8.28 -3.87 3.55
N ILE A 62 7.81 -4.89 2.81
CA ILE A 62 7.14 -6.07 3.39
C ILE A 62 8.17 -7.20 3.53
N SER A 63 8.31 -7.73 4.74
CA SER A 63 9.26 -8.78 5.08
C SER A 63 8.60 -10.16 5.12
N TYR A 64 9.42 -11.20 4.89
CA TYR A 64 9.04 -12.61 5.02
C TYR A 64 7.97 -13.10 4.04
N VAL A 65 7.91 -12.52 2.85
CA VAL A 65 6.98 -12.96 1.81
C VAL A 65 7.39 -14.35 1.31
N ASN A 66 6.46 -15.31 1.37
CA ASN A 66 6.63 -16.66 0.84
C ASN A 66 5.69 -16.88 -0.36
N ASP A 67 6.27 -17.12 -1.53
CA ASP A 67 5.56 -17.30 -2.81
C ASP A 67 4.53 -18.43 -2.75
N ALA A 68 4.81 -19.50 -2.00
CA ALA A 68 3.91 -20.64 -1.86
C ALA A 68 2.60 -20.31 -1.12
N LEU A 69 2.55 -19.16 -0.44
CA LEU A 69 1.40 -18.70 0.34
C LEU A 69 0.65 -17.56 -0.33
N ILE A 70 0.93 -17.23 -1.61
CA ILE A 70 0.33 -16.09 -2.29
C ILE A 70 -1.21 -16.13 -2.29
N ASP A 71 -1.80 -17.29 -2.52
CA ASP A 71 -3.26 -17.46 -2.53
C ASP A 71 -3.86 -17.18 -1.13
N ARG A 72 -3.12 -17.53 -0.06
CA ARG A 72 -3.53 -17.28 1.33
C ARG A 72 -3.38 -15.82 1.72
N TYR A 73 -2.26 -15.19 1.36
CA TYR A 73 -2.10 -13.75 1.56
C TYR A 73 -3.21 -12.97 0.85
N GLN A 74 -3.54 -13.38 -0.37
CA GLN A 74 -4.60 -12.76 -1.15
C GLN A 74 -5.95 -12.84 -0.43
N GLU A 75 -6.34 -14.04 0.01
CA GLU A 75 -7.59 -14.28 0.75
C GLU A 75 -7.68 -13.43 2.01
N GLU A 76 -6.63 -13.42 2.83
CA GLU A 76 -6.61 -12.67 4.09
C GLU A 76 -6.58 -11.15 3.88
N LEU A 77 -5.85 -10.65 2.88
CA LEU A 77 -5.86 -9.22 2.52
C LEU A 77 -7.24 -8.77 2.01
N LYS A 78 -7.95 -9.61 1.25
CA LYS A 78 -9.36 -9.36 0.85
C LYS A 78 -10.29 -9.34 2.05
N ASN A 79 -10.10 -10.24 3.01
CA ASN A 79 -10.92 -10.24 4.22
C ASN A 79 -10.65 -8.99 5.06
N ARG A 80 -9.39 -8.57 5.18
CA ARG A 80 -9.01 -7.36 5.92
C ARG A 80 -9.57 -6.08 5.27
N THR A 81 -9.53 -5.98 3.94
CA THR A 81 -10.10 -4.83 3.20
C THR A 81 -11.63 -4.72 3.34
N LYS A 82 -12.35 -5.81 3.59
CA LYS A 82 -13.80 -5.76 3.89
C LYS A 82 -14.11 -5.17 5.27
N THR A 83 -13.16 -5.21 6.20
CA THR A 83 -13.35 -4.77 7.59
C THR A 83 -13.02 -3.30 7.84
N ILE A 84 -12.36 -2.64 6.89
CA ILE A 84 -12.06 -1.20 6.93
C ILE A 84 -13.20 -0.40 6.32
N ARG A 85 -13.23 0.92 6.55
CA ARG A 85 -14.29 1.78 6.00
C ARG A 85 -14.25 1.73 4.47
N LEU A 86 -15.41 1.85 3.83
CA LEU A 86 -15.53 1.95 2.38
C LEU A 86 -14.55 3.02 1.84
N ASN A 87 -13.67 2.62 0.93
CA ASN A 87 -12.62 3.42 0.28
C ASN A 87 -11.32 3.67 1.07
N GLU A 88 -11.06 2.95 2.17
CA GLU A 88 -9.74 2.94 2.77
C GLU A 88 -8.83 1.86 2.17
N PHE A 89 -7.53 2.16 2.06
CA PHE A 89 -6.50 1.20 1.73
C PHE A 89 -5.87 0.63 3.01
N LEU A 90 -5.39 -0.60 2.95
CA LEU A 90 -4.56 -1.15 4.02
C LEU A 90 -3.23 -0.41 4.06
N ASN A 91 -2.83 0.01 5.26
CA ASN A 91 -1.49 0.54 5.49
C ASN A 91 -0.45 -0.60 5.56
N ARG A 92 0.83 -0.24 5.50
CA ARG A 92 1.94 -1.20 5.51
C ARG A 92 1.92 -2.14 6.72
N GLU A 93 1.60 -1.64 7.90
CA GLU A 93 1.58 -2.45 9.13
C GLU A 93 0.46 -3.48 9.12
N GLN A 94 -0.72 -3.11 8.64
CA GLN A 94 -1.83 -4.04 8.46
C GLN A 94 -1.49 -5.14 7.45
N ILE A 95 -0.85 -4.78 6.32
CA ILE A 95 -0.39 -5.74 5.32
C ILE A 95 0.67 -6.67 5.94
N GLN A 96 1.69 -6.11 6.58
CA GLN A 96 2.75 -6.89 7.23
C GLN A 96 2.21 -7.86 8.29
N THR A 97 1.20 -7.44 9.04
CA THR A 97 0.53 -8.27 10.05
C THR A 97 -0.11 -9.51 9.39
N VAL A 98 -0.87 -9.31 8.32
CA VAL A 98 -1.49 -10.41 7.55
C VAL A 98 -0.44 -11.40 7.05
N ILE A 99 0.69 -10.92 6.51
CA ILE A 99 1.78 -11.78 6.04
C ILE A 99 2.37 -12.61 7.20
N ILE A 100 2.65 -11.99 8.35
CA ILE A 100 3.22 -12.67 9.51
C ILE A 100 2.25 -13.71 10.08
N GLU A 101 0.97 -13.37 10.21
CA GLU A 101 -0.07 -14.27 10.72
C GLU A 101 -0.25 -15.47 9.80
N THR A 102 -0.35 -15.23 8.50
CA THR A 102 -0.45 -16.30 7.50
C THR A 102 0.77 -17.23 7.57
N ASN A 103 2.00 -16.67 7.62
CA ASN A 103 3.21 -17.48 7.77
C ASN A 103 3.18 -18.34 9.04
N ARG A 104 2.76 -17.78 10.18
CA ARG A 104 2.71 -18.51 11.45
C ARG A 104 1.67 -19.63 11.45
N MET A 105 0.55 -19.44 10.76
CA MET A 105 -0.49 -20.46 10.68
C MET A 105 -0.05 -21.70 9.88
N PHE A 106 0.77 -21.50 8.84
CA PHE A 106 1.09 -22.56 7.87
C PHE A 106 2.54 -23.09 7.94
N ILE A 107 3.40 -22.52 8.79
CA ILE A 107 4.79 -23.03 9.04
C ILE A 107 4.84 -24.03 10.22
N LYS A 108 3.72 -24.37 10.86
CA LYS A 108 3.69 -25.44 11.88
C LYS A 108 3.72 -26.83 11.21
N TYR A 109 4.89 -27.31 10.83
CA TYR A 109 5.19 -28.72 10.55
C TYR A 109 6.54 -29.12 11.14
#